data_AF-A0A1M3NGW6-F1
#
_entry.id   AF-A0A1M3NGW6-F1
#
_cell.length_a   1.000
_cell.length_b   1.000
_cell.length_c   1.000
_cell.angle_alpha   90.00
_cell.angle_beta   90.00
_cell.angle_gamma   90.00
#
_symmetry.space_group_name_H-M   'P 1'
#
loop_
_entity.id
_entity.type
_entity.pdbx_description
1 polymer ?
#
loop_
_entity_poly.entity_id
_entity_poly.type
_entity_poly.pdbx_seq_one_letter_code
_entity_poly.pdbx_strand_id
1 'polypeptide(L)'
;MAKPRNDRNQAVTKFCLAMEEHRRTEVGRVRTAREFVTNFFPYDENGATDKVFNAMPNDVRGPILSSWGIRGGKAALKDNDEKVKDVVQDALVAGDIDENNFEEGVTAQILVDWIALSEWWKFWRNGRLTGVAIQKALATARELELIDDRWFFANVQGRGGKLKGTDVICDTLSKDQIVAWIRKLHESGDGSPAGLVSALGWEMILAKTAQDALLFALDAFAKKAGLVPDAPTENKDKDQNKKDEPASARTVHEARTDAPAAAAEEQGPDSGLPVAIPDIPAIDAADGDPDDVAPAPLATSAQEVGPWRDSESPKLVEARTKMIEMLGQPSGAPASLQEAWAVSEVPEKPSSLEWPEPPPIVAAEPSKAPASPTMPKKV
;
A
#
# COMPACT_ATOMS: atom_id res chain seq x y z
N MET A 1 11.77 -1.67 -31.21
CA MET A 1 12.64 -1.55 -30.02
C MET A 1 12.19 -2.58 -29.01
N ALA A 2 13.10 -3.19 -28.25
CA ALA A 2 12.70 -4.13 -27.21
C ALA A 2 11.94 -3.37 -26.10
N LYS A 3 10.73 -3.81 -25.78
CA LYS A 3 9.95 -3.22 -24.70
C LYS A 3 10.60 -3.60 -23.36
N PRO A 4 10.74 -2.66 -22.40
CA PRO A 4 11.42 -2.96 -21.14
C PRO A 4 10.61 -3.95 -20.32
N ARG A 5 11.30 -4.95 -19.76
CA ARG A 5 10.71 -5.97 -18.88
C ARG A 5 11.31 -5.84 -17.48
N ASN A 6 10.46 -5.89 -16.46
CA ASN A 6 10.89 -5.86 -15.07
C ASN A 6 11.65 -7.15 -14.71
N ASP A 7 12.74 -7.01 -13.95
CA ASP A 7 13.55 -8.15 -13.53
C ASP A 7 12.92 -8.83 -12.29
N ARG A 8 12.44 -10.05 -12.48
CA ARG A 8 11.82 -10.86 -11.42
C ARG A 8 12.76 -11.21 -10.26
N ASN A 9 14.07 -11.04 -10.42
CA ASN A 9 15.01 -11.25 -9.32
C ASN A 9 15.02 -10.10 -8.33
N GLN A 10 14.60 -8.90 -8.75
CA GLN A 10 14.51 -7.74 -7.87
C GLN A 10 13.41 -7.92 -6.83
N ALA A 11 13.75 -7.62 -5.57
CA ALA A 11 12.82 -7.74 -4.44
C ALA A 11 11.56 -6.87 -4.63
N VAL A 12 11.70 -5.67 -5.21
CA VAL A 12 10.55 -4.79 -5.50
C VAL A 12 9.60 -5.42 -6.53
N THR A 13 10.12 -6.08 -7.57
CA THR A 13 9.29 -6.79 -8.55
C THR A 13 8.57 -7.98 -7.92
N LYS A 14 9.25 -8.76 -7.06
CA LYS A 14 8.62 -9.85 -6.29
C LYS A 14 7.53 -9.34 -5.37
N PHE A 15 7.75 -8.19 -4.73
CA PHE A 15 6.77 -7.52 -3.89
C PHE A 15 5.52 -7.15 -4.70
N CYS A 16 5.69 -6.45 -5.83
CA CYS A 16 4.57 -6.08 -6.70
C CYS A 16 3.79 -7.31 -7.20
N LEU A 17 4.49 -8.38 -7.55
CA LEU A 17 3.86 -9.64 -7.97
C LEU A 17 3.00 -10.25 -6.86
N ALA A 18 3.56 -10.42 -5.66
CA ALA A 18 2.83 -10.98 -4.53
C ALA A 18 1.59 -10.14 -4.15
N MET A 19 1.71 -8.82 -4.25
CA MET A 19 0.61 -7.91 -3.98
C MET A 19 -0.45 -7.90 -5.09
N GLU A 20 -0.06 -8.10 -6.36
CA GLU A 20 -0.99 -8.25 -7.47
C GLU A 20 -1.75 -9.58 -7.41
N GLU A 21 -1.07 -10.66 -7.03
CA GLU A 21 -1.71 -11.96 -6.77
C GLU A 21 -2.70 -11.86 -5.61
N HIS A 22 -2.29 -11.22 -4.50
CA HIS A 22 -3.19 -10.98 -3.37
C HIS A 22 -4.39 -10.10 -3.75
N ARG A 23 -4.17 -9.04 -4.55
CA ARG A 23 -5.25 -8.15 -5.02
C ARG A 23 -6.35 -8.90 -5.75
N ARG A 24 -6.02 -9.96 -6.48
CA ARG A 24 -6.99 -10.75 -7.26
C ARG A 24 -7.83 -11.69 -6.40
N THR A 25 -7.46 -11.91 -5.15
CA THR A 25 -8.27 -12.69 -4.19
C THR A 25 -9.43 -11.86 -3.64
N GLU A 26 -10.48 -12.52 -3.16
CA GLU A 26 -11.65 -11.86 -2.56
C GLU A 26 -11.26 -10.99 -1.36
N VAL A 27 -10.36 -11.48 -0.51
CA VAL A 27 -9.92 -10.81 0.72
C VAL A 27 -8.98 -9.63 0.46
N GLY A 28 -8.15 -9.72 -0.58
CA GLY A 28 -7.17 -8.70 -0.95
C GLY A 28 -7.68 -7.69 -1.98
N ARG A 29 -8.93 -7.80 -2.44
CA ARG A 29 -9.49 -7.00 -3.52
C ARG A 29 -9.52 -5.50 -3.18
N VAL A 30 -8.58 -4.74 -3.74
CA VAL A 30 -8.55 -3.26 -3.58
C VAL A 30 -9.23 -2.50 -4.73
N ARG A 31 -9.38 -3.14 -5.89
CA ARG A 31 -9.93 -2.56 -7.13
C ARG A 31 -10.65 -3.63 -7.93
N THR A 32 -11.85 -3.35 -8.41
CA THR A 32 -12.67 -4.22 -9.27
C THR A 32 -12.08 -4.40 -10.67
N ALA A 33 -12.58 -5.38 -11.43
CA ALA A 33 -12.09 -5.68 -12.78
C ALA A 33 -12.38 -4.50 -13.71
N ARG A 34 -13.54 -3.87 -13.53
CA ARG A 34 -13.92 -2.62 -14.19
C ARG A 34 -12.95 -1.48 -13.91
N GLU A 35 -12.54 -1.28 -12.66
CA GLU A 35 -11.55 -0.26 -12.32
C GLU A 35 -10.16 -0.59 -12.89
N PHE A 36 -9.81 -1.88 -13.00
CA PHE A 36 -8.59 -2.33 -13.65
C PHE A 36 -8.58 -1.96 -15.14
N VAL A 37 -9.63 -2.31 -15.88
CA VAL A 37 -9.78 -1.94 -17.30
C VAL A 37 -9.79 -0.42 -17.44
N THR A 38 -10.57 0.30 -16.64
CA THR A 38 -10.64 1.76 -16.68
C THR A 38 -9.27 2.43 -16.46
N ASN A 39 -8.42 1.86 -15.61
CA ASN A 39 -7.10 2.44 -15.35
C ASN A 39 -6.09 2.18 -16.49
N PHE A 40 -6.06 0.94 -16.97
CA PHE A 40 -5.01 0.44 -17.85
C PHE A 40 -5.40 0.43 -19.34
N PHE A 41 -6.69 0.38 -19.63
CA PHE A 41 -7.26 0.44 -20.97
C PHE A 41 -8.56 1.26 -20.94
N PRO A 42 -8.53 2.57 -20.56
CA PRO A 42 -9.73 3.39 -20.64
C PRO A 42 -10.22 3.44 -22.09
N TYR A 43 -11.49 3.13 -22.28
CA TYR A 43 -12.14 3.07 -23.58
C TYR A 43 -13.52 3.71 -23.53
N ASP A 44 -13.96 4.22 -24.66
CA ASP A 44 -15.31 4.68 -24.94
C ASP A 44 -15.71 4.27 -26.38
N GLU A 45 -16.87 4.72 -26.84
CA GLU A 45 -17.35 4.47 -28.21
C GLU A 45 -16.50 5.19 -29.29
N ASN A 46 -15.70 6.19 -28.90
CA ASN A 46 -14.97 7.08 -29.80
C ASN A 46 -13.45 6.77 -29.85
N GLY A 47 -12.92 6.01 -28.90
CA GLY A 47 -11.51 5.66 -28.81
C GLY A 47 -11.13 4.93 -27.53
N ALA A 48 -9.86 4.52 -27.46
CA ALA A 48 -9.26 3.91 -26.28
C ALA A 48 -7.82 4.39 -26.08
N THR A 49 -7.32 4.33 -24.84
CA THR A 49 -5.90 4.51 -24.55
C THR A 49 -5.32 3.21 -24.04
N ASP A 50 -4.41 2.63 -24.81
CA ASP A 50 -3.76 1.37 -24.43
C ASP A 50 -2.50 1.62 -23.58
N LYS A 51 -2.58 1.30 -22.28
CA LYS A 51 -1.41 1.29 -21.38
C LYS A 51 -0.89 -0.13 -21.10
N VAL A 52 -1.55 -1.17 -21.62
CA VAL A 52 -1.22 -2.58 -21.36
C VAL A 52 -0.46 -3.19 -22.52
N PHE A 53 -1.10 -3.34 -23.67
CA PHE A 53 -0.54 -4.08 -24.79
C PHE A 53 0.53 -3.27 -25.50
N ASN A 54 0.49 -1.95 -25.40
CA ASN A 54 1.57 -1.07 -25.82
C ASN A 54 2.85 -1.29 -25.01
N ALA A 55 2.77 -1.79 -23.77
CA ALA A 55 3.95 -2.15 -22.99
C ALA A 55 4.48 -3.57 -23.29
N MET A 56 3.69 -4.41 -23.97
CA MET A 56 3.99 -5.83 -24.19
C MET A 56 4.46 -6.13 -25.61
N PRO A 57 5.47 -7.00 -25.80
CA PRO A 57 5.87 -7.42 -27.14
C PRO A 57 4.83 -8.36 -27.77
N ASN A 58 4.89 -8.51 -29.10
CA ASN A 58 3.86 -9.22 -29.87
C ASN A 58 3.69 -10.68 -29.45
N ASP A 59 4.78 -11.35 -29.07
CA ASP A 59 4.82 -12.73 -28.58
C ASP A 59 4.09 -12.91 -27.24
N VAL A 60 3.96 -11.85 -26.44
CA VAL A 60 3.23 -11.88 -25.16
C VAL A 60 1.76 -11.52 -25.36
N ARG A 61 1.46 -10.42 -26.07
CA ARG A 61 0.07 -9.99 -26.26
C ARG A 61 -0.70 -10.87 -27.25
N GLY A 62 -0.04 -11.41 -28.27
CA GLY A 62 -0.68 -12.21 -29.31
C GLY A 62 -1.44 -13.42 -28.77
N PRO A 63 -0.83 -14.24 -27.89
CA PRO A 63 -1.52 -15.34 -27.20
C PRO A 63 -2.74 -14.88 -26.38
N ILE A 64 -2.69 -13.72 -25.72
CA ILE A 64 -3.81 -13.18 -24.94
C ILE A 64 -5.01 -12.90 -25.87
N LEU A 65 -4.78 -12.10 -26.92
CA LEU A 65 -5.81 -11.75 -27.91
C LEU A 65 -6.38 -12.99 -28.61
N SER A 66 -5.53 -14.00 -28.85
CA SER A 66 -5.97 -15.26 -29.46
C SER A 66 -6.76 -16.13 -28.50
N SER A 67 -6.46 -16.11 -27.19
CA SER A 67 -7.20 -16.86 -26.18
C SER A 67 -8.61 -16.30 -25.98
N TRP A 68 -8.78 -14.99 -26.13
CA TRP A 68 -10.09 -14.34 -26.12
C TRP A 68 -10.90 -14.55 -27.40
N GLY A 69 -10.32 -15.15 -28.45
CA GLY A 69 -11.01 -15.39 -29.71
C GLY A 69 -11.22 -14.17 -30.59
N ILE A 70 -10.82 -12.98 -30.15
CA ILE A 70 -10.98 -11.72 -30.91
C ILE A 70 -9.99 -11.61 -32.08
N ARG A 71 -8.94 -12.43 -32.08
CA ARG A 71 -7.93 -12.45 -33.15
C ARG A 71 -7.34 -13.83 -33.36
N GLY A 72 -7.06 -14.21 -34.61
CA GLY A 72 -6.35 -15.47 -34.89
C GLY A 72 -4.87 -15.38 -34.49
N GLY A 73 -4.31 -16.43 -33.89
CA GLY A 73 -2.93 -16.41 -33.34
C GLY A 73 -1.83 -15.94 -34.31
N LYS A 74 -1.91 -16.28 -35.60
CA LYS A 74 -0.94 -15.78 -36.61
C LYS A 74 -1.11 -14.30 -36.94
N ALA A 75 -2.34 -13.78 -36.86
CA ALA A 75 -2.63 -12.37 -37.11
C ALA A 75 -2.25 -11.52 -35.89
N ALA A 76 -2.58 -11.99 -34.69
CA ALA A 76 -2.28 -11.31 -33.43
C ALA A 76 -0.78 -11.03 -33.22
N LEU A 77 0.09 -11.94 -33.70
CA LEU A 77 1.55 -11.75 -33.64
C LEU A 77 2.08 -10.69 -34.62
N LYS A 78 1.31 -10.34 -35.65
CA LYS A 78 1.70 -9.38 -36.71
C LYS A 78 1.08 -8.01 -36.52
N ASP A 79 0.01 -7.91 -35.74
CA ASP A 79 -0.68 -6.65 -35.50
C ASP A 79 0.25 -5.65 -34.79
N ASN A 80 0.14 -4.37 -35.18
CA ASN A 80 0.84 -3.26 -34.54
C ASN A 80 0.08 -2.78 -33.29
N ASP A 81 0.69 -1.87 -32.51
CA ASP A 81 0.08 -1.38 -31.26
C ASP A 81 -1.29 -0.71 -31.50
N GLU A 82 -1.43 0.06 -32.59
CA GLU A 82 -2.70 0.70 -32.98
C GLU A 82 -3.77 -0.33 -33.32
N LYS A 83 -3.45 -1.35 -34.13
CA LYS A 83 -4.42 -2.37 -34.51
C LYS A 83 -4.86 -3.21 -33.31
N VAL A 84 -3.94 -3.51 -32.39
CA VAL A 84 -4.28 -4.23 -31.16
C VAL A 84 -5.23 -3.39 -30.31
N LYS A 85 -4.95 -2.10 -30.13
CA LYS A 85 -5.83 -1.17 -29.40
C LYS A 85 -7.24 -1.15 -30.00
N ASP A 86 -7.36 -0.98 -31.32
CA ASP A 86 -8.66 -0.92 -31.99
C ASP A 86 -9.44 -2.25 -31.84
N VAL A 87 -8.77 -3.39 -32.04
CA VAL A 87 -9.39 -4.73 -31.92
C VAL A 87 -9.88 -5.01 -30.49
N VAL A 88 -9.12 -4.59 -29.48
CA VAL A 88 -9.51 -4.75 -28.07
C VAL A 88 -10.67 -3.81 -27.72
N GLN A 89 -10.65 -2.56 -28.21
CA GLN A 89 -11.76 -1.63 -28.04
C GLN A 89 -13.04 -2.18 -28.66
N ASP A 90 -12.99 -2.62 -29.91
CA ASP A 90 -14.14 -3.19 -30.63
C ASP A 90 -14.75 -4.37 -29.84
N ALA A 91 -13.89 -5.26 -29.32
CA ALA A 91 -14.34 -6.40 -28.54
C ALA A 91 -15.00 -6.02 -27.20
N LEU A 92 -14.47 -5.00 -26.51
CA LEU A 92 -15.03 -4.49 -25.25
C LEU A 92 -16.38 -3.77 -25.48
N VAL A 93 -16.50 -3.03 -26.59
CA VAL A 93 -17.75 -2.33 -26.96
C VAL A 93 -18.80 -3.33 -27.44
N ALA A 94 -18.40 -4.34 -28.22
CA ALA A 94 -19.29 -5.40 -28.69
C ALA A 94 -19.73 -6.37 -27.58
N GLY A 95 -19.03 -6.38 -26.44
CA GLY A 95 -19.28 -7.32 -25.34
C GLY A 95 -18.73 -8.73 -25.60
N ASP A 96 -17.82 -8.89 -26.57
CA ASP A 96 -17.11 -10.15 -26.82
C ASP A 96 -16.14 -10.49 -25.67
N ILE A 97 -15.66 -9.47 -24.96
CA ILE A 97 -14.85 -9.56 -23.75
C ILE A 97 -15.49 -8.69 -22.69
N ASP A 98 -15.68 -9.23 -21.48
CA ASP A 98 -16.06 -8.46 -20.30
C ASP A 98 -14.82 -8.09 -19.46
N GLU A 99 -15.00 -7.23 -18.46
CA GLU A 99 -13.88 -6.71 -17.68
C GLU A 99 -13.17 -7.81 -16.86
N ASN A 100 -13.90 -8.88 -16.49
CA ASN A 100 -13.33 -10.03 -15.80
C ASN A 100 -12.42 -10.84 -16.72
N ASN A 101 -12.88 -11.18 -17.92
CA ASN A 101 -12.06 -11.86 -18.94
C ASN A 101 -10.82 -11.04 -19.31
N PHE A 102 -10.95 -9.71 -19.36
CA PHE A 102 -9.81 -8.82 -19.58
C PHE A 102 -8.78 -8.93 -18.45
N GLU A 103 -9.23 -8.80 -17.19
CA GLU A 103 -8.35 -8.90 -16.03
C GLU A 103 -7.71 -10.29 -15.93
N GLU A 104 -8.46 -11.37 -16.14
CA GLU A 104 -7.98 -12.75 -16.07
C GLU A 104 -6.99 -13.09 -17.20
N GLY A 105 -7.27 -12.62 -18.42
CA GLY A 105 -6.38 -12.82 -19.57
C GLY A 105 -5.04 -12.11 -19.40
N VAL A 106 -5.04 -10.92 -18.79
CA VAL A 106 -3.80 -10.23 -18.38
C VAL A 106 -3.39 -10.73 -16.99
N THR A 107 -2.72 -11.88 -16.95
CA THR A 107 -2.27 -12.50 -15.68
C THR A 107 -1.40 -11.57 -14.82
N ALA A 108 -1.35 -11.83 -13.51
CA ALA A 108 -0.53 -11.07 -12.57
C ALA A 108 0.94 -10.99 -13.00
N GLN A 109 1.48 -12.11 -13.49
CA GLN A 109 2.86 -12.20 -13.96
C GLN A 109 3.09 -11.36 -15.22
N ILE A 110 2.15 -11.38 -16.17
CA ILE A 110 2.24 -10.56 -17.39
C ILE A 110 2.16 -9.08 -17.04
N LEU A 111 1.22 -8.70 -16.16
CA LEU A 111 1.07 -7.31 -15.76
C LEU A 111 2.35 -6.77 -15.10
N VAL A 112 2.87 -7.48 -14.09
CA VAL A 112 4.04 -7.04 -13.33
C VAL A 112 5.33 -7.14 -14.13
N ASP A 113 5.42 -8.01 -15.13
CA ASP A 113 6.60 -8.09 -15.99
C ASP A 113 6.72 -6.89 -16.95
N TRP A 114 5.60 -6.36 -17.44
CA TRP A 114 5.61 -5.43 -18.58
C TRP A 114 5.12 -4.02 -18.24
N ILE A 115 4.30 -3.84 -17.21
CA ILE A 115 3.86 -2.51 -16.76
C ILE A 115 4.92 -1.88 -15.87
N ALA A 116 5.09 -0.56 -15.99
CA ALA A 116 5.93 0.20 -15.05
C ALA A 116 5.43 0.00 -13.61
N LEU A 117 6.32 -0.44 -12.71
CA LEU A 117 5.95 -0.76 -11.33
C LEU A 117 5.34 0.45 -10.58
N SER A 118 5.73 1.67 -10.95
CA SER A 118 5.16 2.91 -10.41
C SER A 118 3.72 3.14 -10.85
N GLU A 119 3.36 2.81 -12.08
CA GLU A 119 1.97 2.88 -12.57
C GLU A 119 1.10 1.80 -11.91
N TRP A 120 1.63 0.58 -11.76
CA TRP A 120 0.96 -0.46 -10.99
C TRP A 120 0.76 -0.04 -9.52
N TRP A 121 1.78 0.56 -8.89
CA TRP A 121 1.68 1.05 -7.52
C TRP A 121 0.59 2.11 -7.37
N LYS A 122 0.55 3.11 -8.27
CA LYS A 122 -0.51 4.13 -8.27
C LYS A 122 -1.90 3.51 -8.38
N PHE A 123 -2.07 2.54 -9.28
CA PHE A 123 -3.33 1.82 -9.42
C PHE A 123 -3.76 1.12 -8.13
N TRP A 124 -2.84 0.34 -7.54
CA TRP A 124 -3.09 -0.41 -6.32
C TRP A 124 -3.34 0.52 -5.11
N ARG A 125 -2.49 1.53 -4.93
CA ARG A 125 -2.52 2.47 -3.81
C ARG A 125 -3.76 3.36 -3.77
N ASN A 126 -4.31 3.70 -4.93
CA ASN A 126 -5.53 4.49 -5.05
C ASN A 126 -6.81 3.67 -4.82
N GLY A 127 -6.69 2.35 -4.68
CA GLY A 127 -7.80 1.45 -4.39
C GLY A 127 -8.37 1.58 -2.97
N ARG A 128 -9.43 0.80 -2.71
CA ARG A 128 -10.02 0.66 -1.38
C ARG A 128 -9.13 -0.24 -0.53
N LEU A 129 -8.10 0.33 0.08
CA LEU A 129 -7.17 -0.40 0.93
C LEU A 129 -7.84 -0.78 2.25
N THR A 130 -8.04 -2.08 2.45
CA THR A 130 -8.44 -2.66 3.73
C THR A 130 -7.21 -2.87 4.62
N GLY A 131 -7.44 -3.00 5.94
CA GLY A 131 -6.36 -3.35 6.87
C GLY A 131 -5.59 -4.60 6.43
N VAL A 132 -6.30 -5.63 5.94
CA VAL A 132 -5.70 -6.89 5.45
C VAL A 132 -4.71 -6.64 4.31
N ALA A 133 -5.08 -5.83 3.31
CA ALA A 133 -4.21 -5.53 2.17
C ALA A 133 -2.94 -4.77 2.60
N ILE A 134 -3.09 -3.82 3.54
CA ILE A 134 -1.97 -3.03 4.07
C ILE A 134 -1.03 -3.89 4.92
N GLN A 135 -1.59 -4.74 5.79
CA GLN A 135 -0.83 -5.68 6.61
C GLN A 135 -0.07 -6.66 5.72
N LYS A 136 -0.72 -7.22 4.70
CA LYS A 136 -0.05 -8.10 3.73
C LYS A 136 1.08 -7.39 2.99
N ALA A 137 0.91 -6.13 2.61
CA ALA A 137 1.96 -5.34 1.99
C ALA A 137 3.18 -5.17 2.92
N LEU A 138 2.97 -4.73 4.16
CA LEU A 138 4.07 -4.54 5.10
C LEU A 138 4.75 -5.85 5.50
N ALA A 139 3.99 -6.94 5.66
CA ALA A 139 4.54 -8.27 5.90
C ALA A 139 5.41 -8.73 4.71
N THR A 140 4.91 -8.61 3.49
CA THR A 140 5.65 -9.01 2.28
C THR A 140 6.89 -8.14 2.07
N ALA A 141 6.81 -6.84 2.35
CA ALA A 141 7.96 -5.94 2.27
C ALA A 141 9.06 -6.33 3.26
N ARG A 142 8.69 -6.78 4.47
CA ARG A 142 9.63 -7.27 5.49
C ARG A 142 10.23 -8.63 5.10
N GLU A 143 9.42 -9.56 4.62
CA GLU A 143 9.86 -10.88 4.14
C GLU A 143 10.88 -10.79 3.00
N LEU A 144 10.73 -9.80 2.13
CA LEU A 144 11.64 -9.53 1.01
C LEU A 144 12.81 -8.61 1.39
N GLU A 145 13.00 -8.33 2.68
CA GLU A 145 14.08 -7.49 3.23
C GLU A 145 14.10 -6.05 2.65
N LEU A 146 12.98 -5.58 2.10
CA LEU A 146 12.86 -4.21 1.60
C LEU A 146 12.73 -3.20 2.75
N ILE A 147 12.16 -3.65 3.87
CA ILE A 147 12.09 -2.92 5.13
C ILE A 147 12.64 -3.78 6.26
N ASP A 148 13.31 -3.13 7.19
CA ASP A 148 13.77 -3.74 8.44
C ASP A 148 12.98 -3.18 9.63
N ASP A 149 13.06 -3.86 10.77
CA ASP A 149 12.30 -3.53 11.97
C ASP A 149 12.62 -2.11 12.47
N ARG A 150 13.89 -1.69 12.37
CA ARG A 150 14.33 -0.33 12.76
C ARG A 150 13.70 0.72 11.86
N TRP A 151 13.71 0.48 10.56
CA TRP A 151 13.11 1.34 9.55
C TRP A 151 11.60 1.46 9.79
N PHE A 152 10.90 0.36 10.11
CA PHE A 152 9.47 0.39 10.39
C PHE A 152 9.13 1.31 11.56
N PHE A 153 9.79 1.15 12.72
CA PHE A 153 9.52 2.05 13.86
C PHE A 153 9.88 3.51 13.60
N ALA A 154 10.88 3.78 12.75
CA ALA A 154 11.23 5.14 12.38
C ALA A 154 10.18 5.81 11.47
N ASN A 155 9.44 5.01 10.69
CA ASN A 155 8.51 5.51 9.67
C ASN A 155 7.04 5.30 10.04
N VAL A 156 6.71 4.57 11.10
CA VAL A 156 5.34 4.47 11.60
C VAL A 156 4.95 5.73 12.38
N GLN A 157 3.84 6.35 11.99
CA GLN A 157 3.35 7.60 12.58
C GLN A 157 1.84 7.56 12.74
N GLY A 158 1.35 7.76 13.95
CA GLY A 158 -0.08 7.79 14.26
C GLY A 158 -0.59 9.18 14.60
N ARG A 159 -1.92 9.38 14.52
CA ARG A 159 -2.61 10.61 14.94
C ARG A 159 -2.03 11.89 14.31
N GLY A 160 -1.72 11.84 13.02
CA GLY A 160 -1.13 12.98 12.29
C GLY A 160 0.31 13.32 12.72
N GLY A 161 1.09 12.32 13.13
CA GLY A 161 2.51 12.49 13.49
C GLY A 161 2.75 12.79 14.98
N LYS A 162 1.70 12.84 15.80
CA LYS A 162 1.79 13.04 17.25
C LYS A 162 2.39 11.83 17.96
N LEU A 163 2.10 10.63 17.46
CA LEU A 163 2.65 9.37 17.97
C LEU A 163 3.64 8.83 16.95
N LYS A 164 4.78 8.32 17.43
CA LYS A 164 5.85 7.75 16.59
C LYS A 164 6.40 6.47 17.20
N GLY A 165 6.88 5.57 16.36
CA GLY A 165 7.52 4.33 16.80
C GLY A 165 6.62 3.50 17.70
N THR A 166 7.17 3.05 18.84
CA THR A 166 6.47 2.18 19.80
C THR A 166 5.21 2.82 20.39
N ASP A 167 5.14 4.14 20.49
CA ASP A 167 3.97 4.85 21.03
C ASP A 167 2.73 4.65 20.16
N VAL A 168 2.92 4.49 18.84
CA VAL A 168 1.82 4.21 17.91
C VAL A 168 1.20 2.84 18.19
N ILE A 169 2.04 1.86 18.53
CA ILE A 169 1.59 0.49 18.82
C ILE A 169 0.92 0.47 20.19
N CYS A 170 1.51 1.14 21.19
CA CYS A 170 0.94 1.24 22.53
C CYS A 170 -0.41 1.98 22.57
N ASP A 171 -0.74 2.79 21.56
CA ASP A 171 -2.02 3.53 21.49
C ASP A 171 -3.24 2.62 21.44
N THR A 172 -3.10 1.41 20.90
CA THR A 172 -4.20 0.47 20.66
C THR A 172 -4.10 -0.81 21.49
N LEU A 173 -2.95 -1.07 22.09
CA LEU A 173 -2.76 -2.21 23.00
C LEU A 173 -3.43 -1.96 24.34
N SER A 174 -3.97 -3.01 24.95
CA SER A 174 -4.45 -2.94 26.33
C SER A 174 -3.28 -2.87 27.31
N LYS A 175 -3.54 -2.38 28.53
CA LYS A 175 -2.53 -2.33 29.60
C LYS A 175 -1.91 -3.70 29.87
N ASP A 176 -2.71 -4.76 29.88
CA ASP A 176 -2.23 -6.13 30.12
C ASP A 176 -1.31 -6.62 29.00
N GLN A 177 -1.62 -6.27 27.75
CA GLN A 177 -0.78 -6.58 26.60
C GLN A 177 0.56 -5.84 26.66
N ILE A 178 0.55 -4.57 27.06
CA ILE A 178 1.77 -3.77 27.24
C ILE A 178 2.65 -4.36 28.36
N VAL A 179 2.06 -4.71 29.50
CA VAL A 179 2.80 -5.31 30.63
C VAL A 179 3.37 -6.68 30.23
N ALA A 180 2.61 -7.50 29.51
CA ALA A 180 3.10 -8.79 29.01
C ALA A 180 4.25 -8.61 28.00
N TRP A 181 4.16 -7.61 27.13
CA TRP A 181 5.21 -7.29 26.17
C TRP A 181 6.50 -6.86 26.87
N ILE A 182 6.42 -5.95 27.86
CA ILE A 182 7.58 -5.49 28.64
C ILE A 182 8.22 -6.65 29.40
N ARG A 183 7.44 -7.56 29.99
CA ARG A 183 7.98 -8.75 30.67
C ARG A 183 8.78 -9.64 29.71
N LYS A 184 8.24 -9.94 28.53
CA LYS A 184 8.96 -10.70 27.50
C LYS A 184 10.24 -10.00 27.02
N LEU A 185 10.19 -8.66 26.91
CA LEU A 185 11.37 -7.88 26.56
C LEU A 185 12.46 -7.99 27.64
N HIS A 186 12.07 -7.92 28.92
CA HIS A 186 13.00 -8.12 30.04
C HIS A 186 13.54 -9.55 30.10
N GLU A 187 12.72 -10.56 29.82
CA GLU A 187 13.13 -11.97 29.79
C GLU A 187 14.13 -12.25 28.64
N SER A 188 13.91 -11.65 27.47
CA SER A 188 14.82 -11.79 26.33
C SER A 188 16.10 -10.96 26.46
N GLY A 189 16.06 -9.84 27.19
CA GLY A 189 17.18 -8.93 27.37
C GLY A 189 17.56 -8.13 26.11
N ASP A 190 16.79 -8.24 25.02
CA ASP A 190 17.06 -7.57 23.75
C ASP A 190 16.12 -6.37 23.53
N GLY A 191 16.60 -5.18 23.85
CA GLY A 191 15.89 -3.91 23.60
C GLY A 191 16.02 -3.37 22.17
N SER A 192 16.63 -4.12 21.24
CA SER A 192 16.76 -3.68 19.84
C SER A 192 15.39 -3.66 19.15
N PRO A 193 15.24 -2.96 18.00
CA PRO A 193 14.02 -3.02 17.18
C PRO A 193 13.59 -4.44 16.82
N ALA A 194 14.55 -5.34 16.56
CA ALA A 194 14.27 -6.74 16.28
C ALA A 194 13.77 -7.48 17.54
N GLY A 195 14.37 -7.20 18.71
CA GLY A 195 13.91 -7.73 20.00
C GLY A 195 12.50 -7.28 20.36
N LEU A 196 12.17 -6.01 20.10
CA LEU A 196 10.82 -5.45 20.27
C LEU A 196 9.78 -6.18 19.41
N VAL A 197 10.08 -6.38 18.12
CA VAL A 197 9.21 -7.11 17.19
C VAL A 197 9.09 -8.58 17.59
N SER A 198 10.19 -9.22 18.00
CA SER A 198 10.21 -10.63 18.39
C SER A 198 9.40 -10.89 19.67
N ALA A 199 9.43 -9.97 20.64
CA ALA A 199 8.71 -10.10 21.90
C ALA A 199 7.18 -9.94 21.75
N LEU A 200 6.72 -9.05 20.87
CA LEU A 200 5.29 -8.81 20.62
C LEU A 200 4.71 -9.69 19.51
N GLY A 201 5.52 -10.00 18.50
CA GLY A 201 5.14 -10.66 17.26
C GLY A 201 4.76 -9.65 16.18
N TRP A 202 5.35 -9.83 14.99
CA TRP A 202 5.11 -8.97 13.82
C TRP A 202 3.62 -8.90 13.42
N GLU A 203 2.94 -10.05 13.40
CA GLU A 203 1.51 -10.12 13.09
C GLU A 203 0.66 -9.33 14.10
N MET A 204 1.01 -9.38 15.39
CA MET A 204 0.30 -8.61 16.42
C MET A 204 0.51 -7.11 16.25
N ILE A 205 1.73 -6.69 15.89
CA ILE A 205 2.04 -5.29 15.59
C ILE A 205 1.16 -4.80 14.44
N LEU A 206 1.15 -5.54 13.32
CA LEU A 206 0.34 -5.19 12.15
C LEU A 206 -1.17 -5.23 12.43
N ALA A 207 -1.64 -6.19 13.23
CA ALA A 207 -3.05 -6.33 13.56
C ALA A 207 -3.58 -5.25 14.53
N LYS A 208 -2.73 -4.78 15.45
CA LYS A 208 -3.14 -3.81 16.48
C LYS A 208 -2.81 -2.37 16.11
N THR A 209 -1.82 -2.12 15.27
CA THR A 209 -1.50 -0.75 14.85
C THR A 209 -2.64 -0.16 14.04
N ALA A 210 -2.96 1.12 14.29
CA ALA A 210 -4.01 1.83 13.57
C ALA A 210 -3.72 1.87 12.06
N GLN A 211 -4.78 1.72 11.24
CA GLN A 211 -4.64 1.58 9.79
C GLN A 211 -4.03 2.83 9.12
N ASP A 212 -4.37 4.03 9.60
CA ASP A 212 -3.81 5.30 9.15
C ASP A 212 -2.29 5.35 9.36
N ALA A 213 -1.81 4.83 10.48
CA ALA A 213 -0.39 4.78 10.78
C ALA A 213 0.37 3.77 9.92
N LEU A 214 -0.25 2.62 9.63
CA LEU A 214 0.31 1.63 8.70
C LEU A 214 0.35 2.16 7.26
N LEU A 215 -0.67 2.92 6.84
CA LEU A 215 -0.67 3.60 5.54
C LEU A 215 0.48 4.60 5.42
N PHE A 216 0.75 5.36 6.47
CA PHE A 216 1.88 6.29 6.46
C PHE A 216 3.22 5.57 6.29
N ALA A 217 3.42 4.46 7.01
CA ALA A 217 4.61 3.62 6.83
C ALA A 217 4.69 3.03 5.41
N LEU A 218 3.56 2.62 4.84
CA LEU A 218 3.46 2.09 3.49
C LEU A 218 3.81 3.14 2.41
N ASP A 219 3.36 4.38 2.60
CA ASP A 219 3.70 5.50 1.70
C ASP A 219 5.18 5.88 1.78
N ALA A 220 5.78 5.82 2.98
CA ALA A 220 7.22 5.98 3.14
C ALA A 220 8.01 4.84 2.47
N PHE A 221 7.48 3.61 2.53
CA PHE A 221 8.07 2.45 1.86
C PHE A 221 8.05 2.63 0.34
N ALA A 222 6.94 3.10 -0.22
CA ALA A 222 6.80 3.32 -1.66
C ALA A 222 7.85 4.28 -2.21
N LYS A 223 8.17 5.33 -1.45
CA LYS A 223 9.25 6.27 -1.77
C LYS A 223 10.62 5.60 -1.70
N LYS A 224 10.90 4.86 -0.62
CA LYS A 224 12.16 4.10 -0.47
C LYS A 224 12.39 3.09 -1.60
N ALA A 225 11.32 2.40 -2.02
CA ALA A 225 11.37 1.37 -3.06
C ALA A 225 11.36 1.93 -4.50
N GLY A 226 11.29 3.25 -4.68
CA GLY A 226 11.22 3.88 -6.00
C GLY A 226 9.91 3.64 -6.76
N LEU A 227 8.84 3.26 -6.04
CA LEU A 227 7.51 3.03 -6.62
C LEU A 227 6.73 4.34 -6.85
N VAL A 228 7.17 5.43 -6.22
CA VAL A 228 6.68 6.78 -6.49
C VAL A 228 7.78 7.52 -7.23
N PRO A 229 7.51 8.11 -8.41
CA PRO A 229 8.50 8.95 -9.08
C PRO A 229 8.82 10.14 -8.17
N ASP A 230 10.09 10.37 -7.90
CA ASP A 230 10.52 11.59 -7.22
C ASP A 230 10.06 12.79 -8.05
N ALA A 231 9.31 13.70 -7.42
CA ALA A 231 9.00 14.97 -8.06
C ALA A 231 10.34 15.60 -8.48
N PRO A 232 10.47 16.13 -9.71
CA PRO A 232 11.68 16.82 -10.10
C PRO A 232 11.85 18.02 -9.15
N THR A 233 12.74 17.88 -8.19
CA THR A 233 13.20 19.00 -7.38
C THR A 233 13.85 19.98 -8.35
N GLU A 234 13.25 21.15 -8.53
CA GLU A 234 13.88 22.25 -9.25
C GLU A 234 15.31 22.42 -8.72
N ASN A 235 16.28 22.19 -9.60
CA ASN A 235 17.69 22.40 -9.32
C ASN A 235 17.92 23.83 -8.85
N LYS A 236 18.05 24.02 -7.54
CA LYS A 236 18.76 25.16 -6.95
C LYS A 236 20.26 24.93 -7.11
N ASP A 237 20.72 24.93 -8.36
CA ASP A 237 22.14 25.08 -8.71
C ASP A 237 22.28 26.31 -9.61
N LYS A 238 22.08 27.47 -8.99
CA LYS A 238 22.60 28.77 -9.43
C LYS A 238 23.10 29.51 -8.20
N ASP A 239 24.20 29.04 -7.63
CA ASP A 239 25.15 29.92 -6.95
C ASP A 239 26.42 29.14 -6.60
N GLN A 240 27.31 29.00 -7.59
CA GLN A 240 28.74 28.83 -7.38
C GLN A 240 29.48 29.00 -8.70
N ASN A 241 29.63 30.25 -9.13
CA ASN A 241 30.78 30.63 -9.94
C ASN A 241 31.18 32.08 -9.63
N LYS A 242 32.03 32.26 -8.62
CA LYS A 242 32.72 33.53 -8.39
C LYS A 242 34.03 33.30 -7.64
N LYS A 243 35.13 33.28 -8.39
CA LYS A 243 36.57 33.43 -8.04
C LYS A 243 37.32 33.40 -9.39
N ASP A 244 38.28 34.24 -9.78
CA ASP A 244 39.06 35.36 -9.23
C ASP A 244 39.56 36.15 -10.48
N GLU A 245 39.70 37.48 -10.53
CA GLU A 245 40.90 38.32 -10.23
C GLU A 245 40.76 39.66 -11.04
N PRO A 246 41.58 40.73 -10.86
CA PRO A 246 42.10 41.35 -9.65
C PRO A 246 41.86 42.89 -9.61
N ALA A 247 42.28 43.50 -8.50
CA ALA A 247 42.10 44.91 -8.11
C ALA A 247 43.00 45.93 -8.84
N SER A 248 42.53 47.17 -9.00
CA SER A 248 43.29 48.40 -8.65
C SER A 248 42.49 49.71 -8.82
N ALA A 249 42.84 50.70 -7.99
CA ALA A 249 42.59 52.16 -8.06
C ALA A 249 41.42 52.79 -7.25
N ARG A 250 41.78 53.28 -6.04
CA ARG A 250 41.56 54.62 -5.39
C ARG A 250 40.37 55.47 -5.93
N THR A 251 39.57 56.17 -5.12
CA THR A 251 39.96 57.37 -4.32
C THR A 251 38.85 57.78 -3.31
N VAL A 252 39.24 58.62 -2.35
CA VAL A 252 38.54 59.14 -1.15
C VAL A 252 37.87 60.50 -1.42
N HIS A 253 36.74 60.83 -0.75
CA HIS A 253 36.38 62.13 -0.09
C HIS A 253 34.90 62.11 0.39
N GLU A 254 34.63 62.18 1.71
CA GLU A 254 34.17 63.36 2.50
C GLU A 254 32.79 63.92 2.07
N ALA A 255 31.71 63.78 2.85
CA ALA A 255 31.32 64.41 4.13
C ALA A 255 30.46 65.70 3.97
N ARG A 256 29.38 65.77 4.79
CA ARG A 256 28.48 66.90 5.21
C ARG A 256 27.04 66.89 4.66
N THR A 257 26.05 66.57 5.51
CA THR A 257 25.20 67.46 6.36
C THR A 257 24.23 68.34 5.57
N ASP A 258 22.92 68.11 5.72
CA ASP A 258 21.99 69.00 6.46
C ASP A 258 20.51 68.60 6.22
N ALA A 259 19.77 68.46 7.31
CA ALA A 259 18.30 68.61 7.38
C ALA A 259 18.02 70.09 7.81
N PRO A 260 16.77 70.63 7.93
CA PRO A 260 15.47 69.95 8.04
C PRO A 260 14.25 70.73 7.44
N ALA A 261 13.04 70.27 7.83
CA ALA A 261 11.72 70.93 7.87
C ALA A 261 10.83 70.81 6.62
N ALA A 262 9.50 70.69 6.68
CA ALA A 262 8.53 70.30 7.71
C ALA A 262 7.15 70.29 7.00
N ALA A 263 6.29 69.30 7.27
CA ALA A 263 4.84 69.45 7.22
C ALA A 263 4.17 68.22 7.87
N ALA A 264 3.33 68.51 8.86
CA ALA A 264 2.56 67.57 9.67
C ALA A 264 1.30 67.10 8.94
N GLU A 265 0.79 65.90 9.28
CA GLU A 265 -0.43 65.76 10.08
C GLU A 265 -0.70 64.28 10.46
N GLU A 266 -1.27 64.11 11.64
CA GLU A 266 -1.64 62.85 12.31
C GLU A 266 -2.92 62.21 11.71
N GLN A 267 -3.06 60.88 11.85
CA GLN A 267 -4.17 60.25 12.60
C GLN A 267 -4.05 58.71 12.62
N GLY A 268 -4.56 58.12 13.71
CA GLY A 268 -4.29 56.76 14.18
C GLY A 268 -5.07 55.59 13.52
N PRO A 269 -5.19 54.45 14.24
CA PRO A 269 -5.13 53.09 13.69
C PRO A 269 -6.51 52.48 13.38
N ASP A 270 -6.54 51.42 12.55
CA ASP A 270 -7.11 50.09 12.87
C ASP A 270 -7.46 49.26 11.60
N SER A 271 -7.34 47.93 11.77
CA SER A 271 -8.05 46.81 11.14
C SER A 271 -8.15 46.59 9.61
N GLY A 272 -7.69 45.38 9.21
CA GLY A 272 -8.49 44.43 8.43
C GLY A 272 -8.36 44.43 6.90
N LEU A 273 -7.71 43.40 6.35
CA LEU A 273 -7.85 43.02 4.93
C LEU A 273 -8.31 41.56 4.81
N PRO A 274 -9.50 41.28 4.24
CA PRO A 274 -9.95 39.92 3.91
C PRO A 274 -9.47 39.48 2.51
N VAL A 275 -9.18 38.18 2.38
CA VAL A 275 -8.86 37.51 1.11
C VAL A 275 -10.15 37.14 0.38
N ALA A 276 -10.22 37.47 -0.92
CA ALA A 276 -11.36 37.24 -1.80
C ALA A 276 -11.51 35.77 -2.24
N ILE A 277 -12.77 35.30 -2.32
CA ILE A 277 -13.21 34.03 -2.89
C ILE A 277 -13.94 34.35 -4.22
N PRO A 278 -13.67 33.67 -5.35
CA PRO A 278 -14.33 33.94 -6.63
C PRO A 278 -15.75 33.33 -6.73
N ASP A 279 -16.62 34.08 -7.41
CA ASP A 279 -18.06 33.90 -7.64
C ASP A 279 -18.47 32.63 -8.42
N ILE A 280 -19.63 32.08 -8.07
CA ILE A 280 -20.35 31.00 -8.77
C ILE A 280 -21.55 31.64 -9.49
N PRO A 281 -21.80 31.35 -10.79
CA PRO A 281 -22.87 32.01 -11.55
C PRO A 281 -24.27 31.48 -11.19
N ALA A 282 -25.22 32.43 -11.16
CA ALA A 282 -26.63 32.25 -10.87
C ALA A 282 -27.37 31.45 -11.94
N ILE A 283 -28.29 30.60 -11.51
CA ILE A 283 -29.25 29.89 -12.37
C ILE A 283 -30.60 30.56 -12.17
N ASP A 284 -31.16 30.99 -13.29
CA ASP A 284 -32.38 31.79 -13.45
C ASP A 284 -33.64 31.00 -13.12
N ALA A 285 -34.63 31.68 -12.50
CA ALA A 285 -35.92 31.13 -12.14
C ALA A 285 -37.00 31.64 -13.11
N ALA A 286 -37.87 30.76 -13.59
CA ALA A 286 -39.08 31.15 -14.31
C ALA A 286 -40.30 30.31 -13.83
N ASP A 287 -41.24 31.03 -13.23
CA ASP A 287 -42.70 30.91 -13.18
C ASP A 287 -43.42 29.56 -13.01
N GLY A 288 -44.14 29.46 -11.88
CA GLY A 288 -45.28 28.57 -11.66
C GLY A 288 -45.81 28.65 -10.21
N ASP A 289 -46.90 29.38 -9.98
CA ASP A 289 -47.69 29.47 -8.72
C ASP A 289 -48.98 28.61 -8.83
N PRO A 290 -49.79 28.38 -7.77
CA PRO A 290 -49.49 27.93 -6.40
C PRO A 290 -50.49 26.79 -5.95
N ASP A 291 -50.61 26.55 -4.63
CA ASP A 291 -51.60 25.70 -3.90
C ASP A 291 -51.16 24.28 -3.52
N ASP A 292 -50.57 24.11 -2.31
CA ASP A 292 -51.27 23.50 -1.16
C ASP A 292 -50.37 23.40 0.12
N VAL A 293 -50.60 24.35 1.04
CA VAL A 293 -50.74 24.26 2.51
C VAL A 293 -49.99 23.18 3.34
N ALA A 294 -48.87 23.62 3.95
CA ALA A 294 -48.55 23.66 5.41
C ALA A 294 -48.29 22.36 6.26
N PRO A 295 -47.76 22.48 7.52
CA PRO A 295 -46.39 22.93 7.85
C PRO A 295 -45.71 22.13 9.01
N ALA A 296 -44.46 22.55 9.34
CA ALA A 296 -43.82 22.58 10.68
C ALA A 296 -42.78 21.49 11.07
N PRO A 297 -41.82 21.78 11.98
CA PRO A 297 -41.01 23.00 12.13
C PRO A 297 -39.50 22.74 12.39
N LEU A 298 -38.68 23.79 12.23
CA LEU A 298 -37.30 23.88 12.75
C LEU A 298 -37.29 24.09 14.28
N ALA A 299 -36.31 23.50 14.98
CA ALA A 299 -35.28 24.19 15.80
C ALA A 299 -34.73 23.33 16.98
N THR A 300 -33.42 23.08 16.91
CA THR A 300 -32.37 23.23 17.95
C THR A 300 -32.68 22.97 19.44
N SER A 301 -31.91 22.05 20.05
CA SER A 301 -30.86 22.31 21.08
C SER A 301 -30.79 21.31 22.26
N ALA A 302 -29.58 20.77 22.43
CA ALA A 302 -28.86 20.38 23.66
C ALA A 302 -29.44 19.35 24.67
N GLN A 303 -28.62 18.29 24.85
CA GLN A 303 -28.19 17.71 26.14
C GLN A 303 -29.10 16.66 26.79
N GLU A 304 -28.67 15.38 26.76
CA GLU A 304 -28.78 14.42 27.88
C GLU A 304 -28.15 13.04 27.58
N VAL A 305 -27.94 12.28 28.65
CA VAL A 305 -26.88 11.30 28.89
C VAL A 305 -27.47 9.88 28.98
N GLY A 306 -27.21 9.00 27.99
CA GLY A 306 -27.43 7.52 28.02
C GLY A 306 -28.86 7.01 28.32
N PRO A 307 -29.14 5.68 28.27
CA PRO A 307 -28.37 4.53 27.74
C PRO A 307 -29.08 3.86 26.54
N TRP A 308 -28.32 3.46 25.51
CA TRP A 308 -28.85 2.62 24.43
C TRP A 308 -29.06 1.19 24.91
N ARG A 309 -30.27 0.87 25.35
CA ARG A 309 -30.83 -0.49 25.33
C ARG A 309 -32.22 -0.45 24.73
N ASP A 310 -32.47 -1.49 23.93
CA ASP A 310 -33.76 -1.94 23.43
C ASP A 310 -34.30 -1.28 22.14
N SER A 311 -33.69 -1.69 21.03
CA SER A 311 -34.42 -1.84 19.76
C SER A 311 -33.94 -3.10 19.02
N GLU A 312 -33.96 -4.24 19.71
CA GLU A 312 -33.72 -5.53 19.06
C GLU A 312 -34.95 -5.86 18.17
N SER A 313 -34.72 -6.00 16.86
CA SER A 313 -35.80 -6.27 15.91
C SER A 313 -36.49 -7.61 16.22
N PRO A 314 -37.80 -7.77 15.96
CA PRO A 314 -38.54 -9.00 16.26
C PRO A 314 -37.90 -10.27 15.67
N LYS A 315 -37.23 -10.14 14.52
CA LYS A 315 -36.51 -11.24 13.86
C LYS A 315 -35.26 -11.69 14.62
N LEU A 316 -34.57 -10.78 15.30
CA LEU A 316 -33.40 -11.09 16.12
C LEU A 316 -33.80 -11.79 17.41
N VAL A 317 -34.94 -11.39 18.00
CA VAL A 317 -35.52 -12.08 19.16
C VAL A 317 -35.93 -13.51 18.79
N GLU A 318 -36.57 -13.70 17.64
CA GLU A 318 -36.95 -15.03 17.15
C GLU A 318 -35.71 -15.92 16.88
N ALA A 319 -34.68 -15.37 16.24
CA ALA A 319 -33.43 -16.08 15.98
C ALA A 319 -32.69 -16.47 17.26
N ARG A 320 -32.64 -15.57 18.25
CA ARG A 320 -32.02 -15.83 19.54
C ARG A 320 -32.79 -16.88 20.35
N THR A 321 -34.12 -16.82 20.32
CA THR A 321 -34.96 -17.82 20.99
C THR A 321 -34.74 -19.20 20.39
N LYS A 322 -34.63 -19.29 19.05
CA LYS A 322 -34.37 -20.54 18.34
C LYS A 322 -32.98 -21.12 18.62
N MET A 323 -31.96 -20.28 18.80
CA MET A 323 -30.62 -20.73 19.23
C MET A 323 -30.63 -21.27 20.66
N ILE A 324 -31.34 -20.60 21.58
CA ILE A 324 -31.44 -21.06 22.97
C ILE A 324 -32.20 -22.39 23.06
N GLU A 325 -33.24 -22.58 22.23
CA GLU A 325 -33.97 -23.84 22.13
C GLU A 325 -33.09 -24.98 21.59
N MET A 326 -32.25 -24.72 20.58
CA MET A 326 -31.31 -25.71 20.03
C MET A 326 -30.21 -26.11 21.02
N LEU A 327 -29.80 -25.20 21.90
CA LEU A 327 -28.82 -25.45 22.97
C LEU A 327 -29.46 -26.05 24.24
N GLY A 328 -30.79 -25.99 24.37
CA GLY A 328 -31.54 -26.40 25.55
C GLY A 328 -32.12 -27.82 25.52
N GLN A 329 -31.98 -28.56 24.42
CA GLN A 329 -32.46 -29.95 24.33
C GLN A 329 -31.37 -30.97 24.70
N PRO A 330 -31.53 -31.74 25.79
CA PRO A 330 -30.69 -32.91 26.05
C PRO A 330 -31.16 -34.07 25.16
N SER A 331 -30.58 -34.21 23.97
CA SER A 331 -30.79 -35.44 23.18
C SER A 331 -29.79 -36.51 23.64
N GLY A 332 -30.34 -37.62 24.14
CA GLY A 332 -29.60 -38.71 24.75
C GLY A 332 -28.69 -39.44 23.78
N ALA A 333 -27.43 -39.60 24.19
CA ALA A 333 -26.51 -40.56 23.61
C ALA A 333 -26.87 -41.99 24.06
N PRO A 334 -26.79 -43.01 23.20
CA PRO A 334 -26.59 -44.37 23.68
C PRO A 334 -25.13 -44.56 24.09
N ALA A 335 -24.96 -45.17 25.26
CA ALA A 335 -23.70 -45.46 25.92
C ALA A 335 -22.76 -46.33 25.06
N SER A 336 -21.51 -45.89 24.89
CA SER A 336 -20.31 -46.75 24.89
C SER A 336 -19.03 -45.89 24.85
N LEU A 337 -18.00 -46.36 25.56
CA LEU A 337 -16.63 -45.82 25.65
C LEU A 337 -16.40 -44.65 26.60
N GLN A 338 -16.68 -44.92 27.87
CA GLN A 338 -16.01 -44.26 28.99
C GLN A 338 -14.76 -45.09 29.33
N GLU A 339 -13.65 -44.81 28.64
CA GLU A 339 -12.32 -45.27 29.07
C GLU A 339 -11.46 -44.08 29.45
N ALA A 340 -11.00 -44.14 30.70
CA ALA A 340 -10.21 -43.14 31.39
C ALA A 340 -8.83 -43.00 30.75
N TRP A 341 -8.52 -41.81 30.25
CA TRP A 341 -7.14 -41.38 30.09
C TRP A 341 -6.76 -40.58 31.33
N ALA A 342 -6.24 -41.34 32.29
CA ALA A 342 -5.65 -40.89 33.53
C ALA A 342 -4.54 -39.86 33.29
N VAL A 343 -4.37 -39.03 34.31
CA VAL A 343 -3.21 -38.19 34.59
C VAL A 343 -1.93 -38.95 34.24
N SER A 344 -1.19 -38.47 33.25
CA SER A 344 0.12 -39.03 32.91
C SER A 344 1.11 -38.59 33.97
N GLU A 345 1.45 -39.52 34.87
CA GLU A 345 2.62 -39.46 35.75
C GLU A 345 3.88 -39.32 34.90
N VAL A 346 4.63 -38.25 35.15
CA VAL A 346 5.97 -38.02 34.62
C VAL A 346 6.89 -39.11 35.19
N PRO A 347 7.51 -39.97 34.37
CA PRO A 347 8.57 -40.84 34.87
C PRO A 347 9.85 -40.03 35.00
N GLU A 348 10.46 -40.07 36.17
CA GLU A 348 11.79 -39.56 36.44
C GLU A 348 12.82 -40.13 35.45
N LYS A 349 13.77 -39.28 35.04
CA LYS A 349 14.99 -39.60 34.26
C LYS A 349 15.55 -41.00 34.59
N PRO A 350 15.91 -41.78 33.56
CA PRO A 350 17.16 -42.51 33.58
C PRO A 350 18.24 -41.65 32.89
N SER A 351 19.25 -41.33 33.69
CA SER A 351 20.56 -40.86 33.25
C SER A 351 21.17 -41.81 32.21
N SER A 352 21.93 -41.25 31.26
CA SER A 352 22.78 -41.91 30.25
C SER A 352 22.12 -42.37 28.95
N LEU A 353 21.99 -41.44 28.00
CA LEU A 353 21.98 -41.77 26.58
C LEU A 353 23.13 -40.98 25.92
N GLU A 354 24.25 -41.67 25.69
CA GLU A 354 25.32 -41.18 24.82
C GLU A 354 24.76 -41.01 23.41
N TRP A 355 24.84 -39.79 22.90
CA TRP A 355 24.60 -39.52 21.49
C TRP A 355 25.81 -40.04 20.70
N PRO A 356 25.63 -40.88 19.66
CA PRO A 356 26.75 -41.24 18.80
C PRO A 356 27.31 -39.98 18.12
N GLU A 357 28.63 -39.86 18.10
CA GLU A 357 29.34 -38.74 17.46
C GLU A 357 28.92 -38.61 15.98
N PRO A 358 28.77 -37.37 15.48
CA PRO A 358 28.54 -37.15 14.06
C PRO A 358 29.75 -37.67 13.25
N PRO A 359 29.52 -38.28 12.06
CA PRO A 359 30.61 -38.80 11.25
C PRO A 359 31.60 -37.70 10.87
N PRO A 360 32.91 -38.02 10.75
CA PRO A 360 33.93 -37.03 10.45
C PRO A 360 33.66 -36.36 9.10
N ILE A 361 33.71 -35.03 9.11
CA ILE A 361 33.76 -34.20 7.91
C ILE A 361 35.03 -34.59 7.15
N VAL A 362 34.87 -35.32 6.04
CA VAL A 362 35.96 -35.57 5.11
C VAL A 362 36.29 -34.23 4.46
N ALA A 363 37.42 -33.65 4.85
CA ALA A 363 37.99 -32.50 4.18
C ALA A 363 38.21 -32.86 2.70
N ALA A 364 37.48 -32.19 1.80
CA ALA A 364 37.78 -32.23 0.39
C ALA A 364 39.17 -31.64 0.17
N GLU A 365 40.08 -32.43 -0.40
CA GLU A 365 41.37 -31.97 -0.87
C GLU A 365 41.21 -30.79 -1.85
N PRO A 366 42.13 -29.80 -1.84
CA PRO A 366 42.08 -28.69 -2.77
C PRO A 366 42.34 -29.20 -4.20
N SER A 367 41.28 -29.24 -5.00
CA SER A 367 41.34 -29.48 -6.44
C SER A 367 42.28 -28.47 -7.11
N LYS A 368 43.24 -29.01 -7.88
CA LYS A 368 44.17 -28.25 -8.73
C LYS A 368 43.43 -27.23 -9.60
N ALA A 369 43.97 -26.02 -9.63
CA ALA A 369 43.57 -24.94 -10.52
C ALA A 369 43.54 -25.40 -12.00
N PRO A 370 42.50 -25.05 -12.79
CA PRO A 370 42.51 -25.28 -14.22
C PRO A 370 43.45 -24.28 -14.91
N ALA A 371 44.28 -24.82 -15.80
CA ALA A 371 45.25 -24.09 -16.59
C ALA A 371 44.60 -23.02 -17.49
N SER A 372 45.27 -21.88 -17.61
CA SER A 372 44.92 -20.76 -18.48
C SER A 372 44.91 -21.17 -19.97
N PRO A 373 43.91 -20.73 -20.77
CA PRO A 373 43.90 -21.00 -22.21
C PRO A 373 44.93 -20.14 -22.93
N THR A 374 45.81 -20.80 -23.68
CA THR A 374 46.83 -20.20 -24.54
C THR A 374 46.18 -19.67 -25.82
N MET A 375 46.37 -18.37 -26.13
CA MET A 375 45.94 -17.79 -27.41
C MET A 375 46.83 -18.28 -28.56
N PRO A 376 46.26 -18.65 -29.73
CA PRO A 376 47.06 -18.97 -30.90
C PRO A 376 47.61 -17.70 -31.58
N LYS A 377 48.91 -17.71 -31.84
CA LYS A 377 49.63 -16.70 -32.63
C LYS A 377 49.19 -16.74 -34.09
N LYS A 378 49.06 -15.55 -34.67
CA LYS A 378 48.99 -15.28 -36.11
C LYS A 378 50.10 -16.03 -36.86
N VAL A 379 49.72 -16.72 -37.94
CA VAL A 379 50.50 -16.89 -39.17
C VAL A 379 49.54 -16.63 -40.33
#